data_AF-A0A959V7B1-F1
#
_entry.id   AF-A0A959V7B1-F1
#
_cell.length_a   1.000
_cell.length_b   1.000
_cell.length_c   1.000
_cell.angle_alpha   90.00
_cell.angle_beta   90.00
_cell.angle_gamma   90.00
#
_symmetry.space_group_name_H-M   'P 1'
#
loop_
_entity.id
_entity.type
_entity.pdbx_description
1 polymer ?
#
loop_
_entity_poly.entity_id
_entity_poly.type
_entity_poly.pdbx_seq_one_letter_code
_entity_poly.pdbx_strand_id
1 'polypeptide(L)'
;MADMNDMEWATAFSGAMAQTVASFKTNGTQMADAIKNIGAVAAASNIPLNEQLAVLGQLQTTMPGSEAGTLYKAFIMKAAEAGDELGLSFTDTSGRLKGVVPILQEIKRQFPDLSNAAAQVKLKKAFGSDEAVKFLLQMSAGMESLEGNIQSV
;
A
#
# COMPACT_ATOMS: atom_id res chain seq x y z
N MET A 1 15.88 2.95 -10.72
CA MET A 1 16.58 1.83 -10.06
C MET A 1 17.35 0.94 -11.05
N ALA A 2 17.47 1.30 -12.34
CA ALA A 2 18.10 0.43 -13.35
C ALA A 2 19.65 0.44 -13.36
N ASP A 3 20.30 1.32 -12.59
CA ASP A 3 21.76 1.52 -12.61
C ASP A 3 22.48 1.23 -11.28
N MET A 4 21.78 0.68 -10.27
CA MET A 4 22.40 0.31 -8.99
C MET A 4 22.95 -1.12 -9.06
N ASN A 5 24.18 -1.33 -8.58
CA ASN A 5 24.70 -2.68 -8.39
C ASN A 5 24.04 -3.36 -7.16
N ASP A 6 24.15 -4.68 -7.05
CA ASP A 6 23.50 -5.45 -5.99
C ASP A 6 23.87 -4.98 -4.57
N MET A 7 25.10 -4.50 -4.34
CA MET A 7 25.52 -3.97 -3.03
C MET A 7 24.89 -2.61 -2.73
N GLU A 8 24.80 -1.72 -3.72
CA GLU A 8 24.12 -0.43 -3.57
C GLU A 8 22.63 -0.63 -3.31
N TRP A 9 22.00 -1.56 -4.05
CA TRP A 9 20.61 -1.94 -3.82
C TRP A 9 20.43 -2.52 -2.42
N ALA A 10 21.29 -3.46 -2.00
CA ALA A 10 21.20 -4.08 -0.67
C ALA A 10 21.40 -3.06 0.46
N THR A 11 22.28 -2.08 0.26
CA THR A 11 22.50 -0.99 1.22
C THR A 11 21.28 -0.08 1.32
N ALA A 12 20.73 0.34 0.17
CA ALA A 12 19.51 1.16 0.15
C ALA A 12 18.31 0.42 0.76
N PHE A 13 18.12 -0.85 0.40
CA PHE A 13 17.04 -1.69 0.92
C PHE A 13 17.16 -1.90 2.43
N SER A 14 18.34 -2.29 2.92
CA SER A 14 18.56 -2.51 4.35
C SER A 14 18.46 -1.23 5.18
N GLY A 15 18.92 -0.10 4.65
CA GLY A 15 18.75 1.22 5.28
C GLY A 15 17.29 1.62 5.40
N ALA A 16 16.52 1.55 4.31
CA ALA A 16 15.09 1.87 4.32
C ALA A 16 14.29 0.92 5.22
N MET A 17 14.65 -0.36 5.24
CA MET A 17 14.06 -1.35 6.15
C MET A 17 14.34 -1.02 7.62
N ALA A 18 15.59 -0.69 7.98
CA ALA A 18 15.96 -0.31 9.34
C ALA A 18 15.20 0.95 9.80
N GLN A 19 15.10 1.93 8.91
CA GLN A 19 14.33 3.16 9.16
C GLN A 19 12.84 2.86 9.35
N THR A 20 12.25 2.01 8.50
CA THR A 20 10.84 1.60 8.62
C THR A 20 10.58 0.89 9.94
N VAL A 21 11.44 -0.04 10.33
CA VAL A 21 11.35 -0.75 11.61
C VAL A 21 11.37 0.22 12.79
N ALA A 22 12.25 1.24 12.74
CA ALA A 22 12.33 2.26 13.76
C ALA A 22 11.08 3.17 13.79
N SER A 23 10.65 3.67 12.64
CA SER A 23 9.52 4.61 12.51
C SER A 23 8.20 3.99 12.93
N PHE A 24 7.95 2.75 12.56
CA PHE A 24 6.65 2.08 12.80
C PHE A 24 6.65 1.15 14.02
N LYS A 25 7.76 1.06 14.75
CA LYS A 25 7.93 0.18 15.92
C LYS A 25 7.57 -1.29 15.61
N THR A 26 7.83 -1.73 14.39
CA THR A 26 7.70 -3.14 13.97
C THR A 26 9.04 -3.88 14.17
N ASN A 27 9.26 -5.02 13.52
CA ASN A 27 10.55 -5.71 13.48
C ASN A 27 10.85 -6.31 12.10
N GLY A 28 12.11 -6.67 11.87
CA GLY A 28 12.57 -7.20 10.58
C GLY A 28 11.87 -8.50 10.15
N THR A 29 11.50 -9.37 11.09
CA THR A 29 10.78 -10.62 10.77
C THR A 29 9.39 -10.35 10.21
N GLN A 30 8.62 -9.47 10.87
CA GLN A 30 7.29 -9.08 10.41
C GLN A 30 7.35 -8.39 9.04
N MET A 31 8.33 -7.51 8.84
CA MET A 31 8.55 -6.88 7.53
C MET A 31 8.92 -7.90 6.45
N ALA A 32 9.78 -8.87 6.76
CA ALA A 32 10.15 -9.94 5.83
C ALA A 32 8.94 -10.80 5.45
N ASP A 33 8.08 -11.15 6.41
CA ASP A 33 6.83 -11.87 6.17
C ASP A 33 5.86 -11.07 5.29
N ALA A 34 5.76 -9.77 5.52
CA ALA A 34 4.93 -8.87 4.73
C ALA A 34 5.41 -8.79 3.27
N ILE A 35 6.71 -8.59 3.07
CA ILE A 35 7.36 -8.55 1.74
C ILE A 35 7.19 -9.89 1.03
N LYS A 36 7.38 -11.01 1.74
CA LYS A 36 7.18 -12.36 1.19
C LYS A 36 5.75 -12.55 0.70
N ASN A 37 4.75 -12.08 1.44
CA ASN A 37 3.34 -12.24 1.08
C ASN A 37 2.91 -11.36 -0.10
N ILE A 38 3.47 -10.15 -0.19
CA ILE A 38 3.32 -9.32 -1.38
C ILE A 38 3.95 -10.00 -2.61
N GLY A 39 5.14 -10.59 -2.43
CA GLY A 39 5.87 -11.30 -3.47
C GLY A 39 6.18 -10.41 -4.67
N ALA A 40 6.09 -10.96 -5.87
CA ALA A 40 6.42 -10.25 -7.11
C ALA A 40 5.44 -9.10 -7.47
N VAL A 41 4.27 -9.01 -6.81
CA VAL A 41 3.22 -8.06 -7.17
C VAL A 41 3.69 -6.61 -7.02
N ALA A 42 4.31 -6.25 -5.89
CA ALA A 42 4.71 -4.87 -5.70
C ALA A 42 5.90 -4.45 -6.58
N ALA A 43 6.82 -5.38 -6.88
CA ALA A 43 7.87 -5.14 -7.88
C ALA A 43 7.29 -4.91 -9.28
N ALA A 44 6.27 -5.69 -9.67
CA ALA A 44 5.60 -5.56 -10.96
C ALA A 44 4.76 -4.28 -11.10
N SER A 45 4.40 -3.65 -9.98
CA SER A 45 3.50 -2.49 -9.96
C SER A 45 4.22 -1.15 -10.07
N ASN A 46 5.56 -1.18 -10.14
CA ASN A 46 6.42 0.00 -10.25
C ASN A 46 6.19 1.05 -9.14
N ILE A 47 5.69 0.60 -7.99
CA ILE A 47 5.51 1.43 -6.79
C ILE A 47 6.89 1.62 -6.13
N PRO A 48 7.31 2.85 -5.76
CA PRO A 48 8.58 3.08 -5.09
C PRO A 48 8.76 2.24 -3.82
N LEU A 49 9.98 1.74 -3.59
CA LEU A 49 10.28 0.88 -2.43
C LEU A 49 9.91 1.56 -1.09
N ASN A 50 10.23 2.84 -0.93
CA ASN A 50 9.91 3.61 0.28
C ASN A 50 8.40 3.66 0.54
N GLU A 51 7.58 3.86 -0.50
CA GLU A 51 6.12 3.81 -0.36
C GLU A 51 5.65 2.41 0.06
N GLN A 52 6.20 1.35 -0.53
CA GLN A 52 5.86 -0.02 -0.13
C GLN A 52 6.18 -0.27 1.35
N LEU A 53 7.37 0.13 1.79
CA LEU A 53 7.82 -0.05 3.17
C LEU A 53 6.98 0.79 4.15
N ALA A 54 6.66 2.04 3.80
CA ALA A 54 5.83 2.90 4.62
C ALA A 54 4.39 2.35 4.76
N VAL A 55 3.79 1.86 3.68
CA VAL A 55 2.47 1.22 3.71
C VAL A 55 2.50 -0.04 4.58
N LEU A 56 3.50 -0.90 4.40
CA LEU A 56 3.67 -2.11 5.20
C LEU A 56 3.90 -1.81 6.68
N GLY A 57 4.76 -0.84 6.98
CA GLY A 57 5.03 -0.39 8.34
C GLY A 57 3.77 0.16 8.99
N GLN A 58 3.01 0.98 8.27
CA GLN A 58 1.75 1.55 8.75
C GLN A 58 0.72 0.46 9.09
N LEU A 59 0.52 -0.51 8.20
CA LEU A 59 -0.39 -1.64 8.47
C LEU A 59 0.08 -2.45 9.67
N GLN A 60 1.39 -2.66 9.82
CA GLN A 60 1.97 -3.42 10.94
C GLN A 60 1.79 -2.75 12.31
N THR A 61 1.37 -1.49 12.37
CA THR A 61 0.99 -0.86 13.64
C THR A 61 -0.29 -1.44 14.23
N THR A 62 -1.13 -2.09 13.42
CA THR A 62 -2.43 -2.64 13.85
C THR A 62 -2.60 -4.13 13.57
N MET A 63 -1.72 -4.76 12.78
CA MET A 63 -1.82 -6.18 12.43
C MET A 63 -0.46 -6.86 12.21
N PRO A 64 -0.39 -8.20 12.18
CA PRO A 64 0.83 -8.92 11.82
C PRO A 64 1.29 -8.63 10.38
N GLY A 65 2.59 -8.71 10.13
CA GLY A 65 3.20 -8.48 8.82
C GLY A 65 2.67 -9.40 7.73
N SER A 66 2.41 -10.67 8.04
CA SER A 66 1.81 -11.60 7.10
C SER A 66 0.43 -11.13 6.60
N GLU A 67 -0.38 -10.58 7.52
CA GLU A 67 -1.68 -10.01 7.20
C GLU A 67 -1.52 -8.70 6.41
N ALA A 68 -0.64 -7.80 6.85
CA ALA A 68 -0.34 -6.54 6.18
C ALA A 68 0.06 -6.75 4.70
N GLY A 69 0.95 -7.70 4.43
CA GLY A 69 1.35 -8.04 3.07
C GLY A 69 0.20 -8.61 2.23
N THR A 70 -0.69 -9.41 2.83
CA THR A 70 -1.87 -9.96 2.16
C THR A 70 -2.85 -8.85 1.76
N LEU A 71 -3.13 -7.91 2.66
CA LEU A 71 -4.02 -6.77 2.38
C LEU A 71 -3.47 -5.89 1.26
N TYR A 72 -2.19 -5.52 1.34
CA TYR A 72 -1.60 -4.64 0.35
C TYR A 72 -1.52 -5.30 -1.03
N LYS A 73 -1.19 -6.60 -1.09
CA LYS A 73 -1.23 -7.38 -2.33
C LYS A 73 -2.63 -7.38 -2.95
N ALA A 74 -3.66 -7.65 -2.16
CA ALA A 74 -5.04 -7.69 -2.63
C ALA A 74 -5.46 -6.34 -3.24
N PHE A 75 -5.07 -5.23 -2.60
CA PHE A 75 -5.28 -3.89 -3.14
C PHE A 75 -4.56 -3.69 -4.48
N ILE A 76 -3.24 -3.91 -4.53
CA ILE A 76 -2.44 -3.64 -5.73
C ILE A 76 -2.95 -4.43 -6.94
N MET A 77 -3.24 -5.71 -6.75
CA MET A 77 -3.68 -6.59 -7.85
C MET A 77 -4.99 -6.15 -8.51
N LYS A 78 -5.83 -5.40 -7.80
CA LYS A 78 -7.18 -5.03 -8.25
C LYS A 78 -7.38 -3.54 -8.40
N ALA A 79 -6.44 -2.70 -7.98
CA ALA A 79 -6.63 -1.25 -7.99
C ALA A 79 -6.93 -0.70 -9.39
N ALA A 80 -6.20 -1.11 -10.44
CA ALA A 80 -6.48 -0.62 -11.80
C ALA A 80 -7.93 -0.96 -12.25
N GLU A 81 -8.33 -2.22 -12.14
CA GLU A 81 -9.69 -2.68 -12.48
C GLU A 81 -10.77 -2.01 -11.61
N ALA A 82 -10.49 -1.82 -10.33
CA ALA A 82 -11.42 -1.19 -9.40
C ALA A 82 -11.62 0.30 -9.70
N GLY A 83 -10.56 0.99 -10.16
CA GLY A 83 -10.67 2.37 -10.66
C GLY A 83 -11.68 2.46 -11.80
N ASP A 84 -11.58 1.55 -12.78
CA ASP A 84 -12.51 1.51 -13.92
C ASP A 84 -13.95 1.23 -13.48
N GLU A 85 -14.19 0.24 -12.60
CA GLU A 85 -15.53 -0.09 -12.09
C GLU A 85 -16.15 1.06 -11.27
N LEU A 86 -15.34 1.85 -10.56
CA LEU A 86 -15.79 3.00 -9.78
C LEU A 86 -15.91 4.29 -10.61
N GLY A 87 -15.36 4.31 -11.82
CA GLY A 87 -15.21 5.51 -12.64
C GLY A 87 -14.19 6.49 -12.09
N LEU A 88 -13.14 6.00 -11.43
CA LEU A 88 -12.07 6.79 -10.81
C LEU A 88 -10.72 6.50 -11.47
N SER A 89 -9.88 7.52 -11.63
CA SER A 89 -8.56 7.36 -12.25
C SER A 89 -7.51 6.94 -11.22
N PHE A 90 -7.23 5.64 -11.11
CA PHE A 90 -6.16 5.13 -10.24
C PHE A 90 -4.82 4.93 -10.95
N THR A 91 -4.78 5.14 -12.27
CA THR A 91 -3.55 5.12 -13.06
C THR A 91 -3.11 6.53 -13.44
N ASP A 92 -1.81 6.71 -13.64
CA ASP A 92 -1.20 7.92 -14.20
C ASP A 92 -1.34 7.93 -15.74
N THR A 93 -0.90 9.02 -16.37
CA THR A 93 -0.93 9.17 -17.84
C THR A 93 -0.08 8.15 -18.59
N SER A 94 0.80 7.44 -17.89
CA SER A 94 1.66 6.39 -18.43
C SER A 94 1.06 4.99 -18.21
N GLY A 95 -0.17 4.90 -17.69
CA GLY A 95 -0.87 3.65 -17.41
C GLY A 95 -0.38 2.92 -16.17
N ARG A 96 0.46 3.56 -15.34
CA ARG A 96 0.98 2.96 -14.10
C ARG A 96 0.06 3.29 -12.94
N LEU A 97 -0.03 2.40 -11.96
CA LEU A 97 -0.80 2.66 -10.77
C LEU A 97 -0.24 3.91 -10.04
N LYS A 98 -1.13 4.81 -9.65
CA LYS A 98 -0.80 5.93 -8.76
C LYS A 98 -0.40 5.38 -7.39
N GLY A 99 0.27 6.20 -6.58
CA GLY A 99 0.55 5.85 -5.19
C GLY A 99 -0.74 5.69 -4.35
N VAL A 100 -0.60 5.07 -3.19
CA VAL A 100 -1.72 4.78 -2.28
C VAL A 100 -2.43 6.06 -1.83
N VAL A 101 -1.68 7.13 -1.50
CA VAL A 101 -2.25 8.41 -1.05
C VAL A 101 -3.20 9.03 -2.10
N PRO A 102 -2.78 9.28 -3.36
CA PRO A 102 -3.67 9.85 -4.36
C PRO A 102 -4.85 8.92 -4.70
N ILE A 103 -4.68 7.59 -4.69
CA ILE A 103 -5.81 6.67 -4.89
C ILE A 103 -6.85 6.84 -3.77
N LEU A 104 -6.41 6.87 -2.52
CA LEU A 104 -7.32 7.07 -1.40
C LEU A 104 -8.00 8.44 -1.42
N GLN A 105 -7.33 9.48 -1.93
CA GLN A 105 -7.94 10.79 -2.15
C GLN A 105 -9.08 10.73 -3.18
N GLU A 106 -8.87 10.07 -4.33
CA GLU A 106 -9.92 9.85 -5.33
C GLU A 106 -11.11 9.08 -4.73
N ILE A 107 -10.84 8.02 -3.97
CA ILE A 107 -11.88 7.24 -3.29
C ILE A 107 -12.65 8.11 -2.28
N LYS A 108 -11.95 8.89 -1.43
CA LYS A 108 -12.59 9.74 -0.42
C LYS A 108 -13.45 10.86 -1.02
N ARG A 109 -13.16 11.32 -2.25
CA ARG A 109 -14.02 12.29 -2.94
C ARG A 109 -15.41 11.73 -3.24
N GLN A 110 -15.48 10.44 -3.60
CA GLN A 110 -16.75 9.76 -3.90
C GLN A 110 -17.38 9.13 -2.65
N PHE A 111 -16.54 8.66 -1.72
CA PHE A 111 -16.92 8.00 -0.48
C PHE A 111 -16.23 8.68 0.72
N PRO A 112 -16.75 9.82 1.20
CA PRO A 112 -16.10 10.58 2.29
C PRO A 112 -15.95 9.78 3.59
N ASP A 113 -16.89 8.87 3.84
CA ASP A 113 -16.87 7.92 4.95
C ASP A 113 -16.81 6.49 4.42
N LEU A 114 -15.61 5.88 4.45
CA LEU A 114 -15.42 4.50 4.02
C LEU A 114 -16.00 3.48 5.00
N SER A 115 -16.28 3.88 6.26
CA SER A 115 -16.90 2.98 7.25
C SER A 115 -18.37 2.72 6.96
N ASN A 116 -19.01 3.57 6.14
CA ASN A 116 -20.38 3.40 5.71
C ASN A 116 -20.59 2.06 4.97
N ALA A 117 -21.58 1.27 5.39
CA ALA A 117 -21.84 -0.05 4.81
C ALA A 117 -22.11 -0.03 3.30
N ALA A 118 -22.80 0.99 2.78
CA ALA A 118 -23.08 1.11 1.35
C ALA A 118 -21.80 1.44 0.56
N ALA A 119 -20.87 2.21 1.14
CA ALA A 119 -19.55 2.44 0.55
C ALA A 119 -18.75 1.13 0.53
N GLN A 120 -18.71 0.38 1.63
CA GLN A 120 -18.01 -0.90 1.70
C GLN A 120 -18.53 -1.92 0.68
N VAL A 121 -19.85 -2.01 0.46
CA VAL A 121 -20.43 -2.89 -0.56
C VAL A 121 -19.96 -2.52 -1.97
N LYS A 122 -19.94 -1.22 -2.31
CA LYS A 122 -19.47 -0.74 -3.61
C LYS A 122 -17.97 -0.99 -3.81
N LEU A 123 -17.16 -0.68 -2.79
CA LEU A 123 -15.73 -0.92 -2.80
C LEU A 123 -15.42 -2.42 -2.90
N LYS A 124 -16.13 -3.27 -2.16
CA LYS A 124 -15.99 -4.73 -2.24
C LYS A 124 -16.32 -5.24 -3.64
N LYS A 125 -17.37 -4.71 -4.27
CA LYS A 125 -17.71 -5.08 -5.64
C LYS A 125 -16.60 -4.71 -6.63
N ALA A 126 -16.03 -3.52 -6.49
CA ALA A 126 -14.98 -3.03 -7.38
C ALA A 126 -13.62 -3.72 -7.17
N PHE A 127 -13.18 -3.84 -5.92
CA PHE A 127 -11.90 -4.45 -5.58
C PHE A 127 -11.95 -5.99 -5.52
N GLY A 128 -13.14 -6.58 -5.40
CA GLY A 128 -13.35 -8.02 -5.45
C GLY A 128 -12.97 -8.81 -4.20
N SER A 129 -12.49 -8.16 -3.12
CA SER A 129 -12.10 -8.86 -1.89
C SER A 129 -12.31 -8.04 -0.62
N ASP A 130 -12.52 -8.73 0.51
CA ASP A 130 -12.60 -8.10 1.84
C ASP A 130 -11.25 -7.54 2.27
N GLU A 131 -10.15 -8.18 1.86
CA GLU A 131 -8.78 -7.78 2.15
C GLU A 131 -8.46 -6.40 1.55
N ALA A 132 -8.87 -6.15 0.31
CA ALA A 132 -8.66 -4.85 -0.33
C ALA A 132 -9.53 -3.76 0.33
N VAL A 133 -10.77 -4.06 0.72
CA VAL A 133 -11.60 -3.09 1.46
C VAL A 133 -11.00 -2.80 2.83
N LYS A 134 -10.51 -3.83 3.54
CA LYS A 134 -9.82 -3.66 4.82
C LYS A 134 -8.56 -2.82 4.67
N PHE A 135 -7.78 -3.03 3.61
CA PHE A 135 -6.65 -2.15 3.27
C PHE A 135 -7.08 -0.69 3.17
N LEU A 136 -8.10 -0.38 2.36
CA LEU A 136 -8.59 0.98 2.18
C LEU A 136 -9.02 1.63 3.50
N LEU A 137 -9.76 0.89 4.33
CA LEU A 137 -10.19 1.36 5.65
C LEU A 137 -8.99 1.72 6.53
N GLN A 138 -8.02 0.81 6.65
CA GLN A 138 -6.84 1.01 7.49
C GLN A 138 -5.99 2.20 7.01
N MET A 139 -5.72 2.27 5.71
CA MET A 139 -4.92 3.36 5.16
C MET A 139 -5.66 4.70 5.18
N SER A 140 -7.00 4.71 5.08
CA SER A 140 -7.80 5.92 5.14
C SER A 140 -7.86 6.54 6.55
N ALA A 141 -7.82 5.70 7.58
CA ALA A 141 -7.82 6.10 8.99
C ALA A 141 -6.44 6.65 9.40
N GLY A 142 -5.35 6.10 8.85
CA GLY A 142 -3.98 6.55 9.07
C GLY A 142 -3.43 7.47 7.99
N MET A 143 -4.27 8.07 7.14
CA MET A 143 -3.84 8.78 5.93
C MET A 143 -2.95 9.99 6.21
N GLU A 144 -3.26 10.80 7.22
CA GLU A 144 -2.45 11.98 7.59
C GLU A 144 -1.06 11.56 8.10
N SER A 145 -0.98 10.51 8.90
CA SER A 145 0.30 9.94 9.33
C SER A 145 1.05 9.28 8.17
N LEU A 146 0.35 8.67 7.22
CA LEU A 146 0.94 7.95 6.10
C LEU A 146 1.76 8.89 5.19
N GLU A 147 1.23 10.06 4.86
CA GLU A 147 1.94 11.02 4.00
C GLU A 147 3.24 11.50 4.66
N GLY A 148 3.20 11.84 5.96
CA GLY A 148 4.40 12.19 6.72
C GLY A 148 5.39 11.03 6.85
N ASN A 149 4.89 9.80 7.01
CA ASN A 149 5.74 8.63 7.14
C ASN A 149 6.40 8.23 5.81
N ILE A 150 5.72 8.35 4.67
CA ILE A 150 6.30 8.10 3.33
C ILE A 150 7.46 9.06 3.05
N GLN A 151 7.36 10.31 3.50
CA GLN A 151 8.44 11.30 3.36
C GLN A 151 9.61 11.05 4.31
N SER A 152 9.38 10.30 5.39
CA SER A 152 10.34 10.06 6.46
C SER A 152 11.08 8.73 6.33
N VAL A 153 10.80 7.94 5.29
CA VAL A 153 11.41 6.62 5.00
C VAL A 153 12.16 6.65 3.67
#